data_AF-A0A0P0LXR8-F1
#
_entry.id   AF-A0A0P0LXR8-F1
#
_cell.length_a   1.000
_cell.length_b   1.000
_cell.length_c   1.000
_cell.angle_alpha   90.00
_cell.angle_beta   90.00
_cell.angle_gamma   90.00
#
_symmetry.space_group_name_H-M   'P 1'
#
loop_
_entity.id
_entity.type
_entity.pdbx_description
1 polymer ?
#
loop_
_entity_poly.entity_id
_entity_poly.type
_entity_poly.pdbx_seq_one_letter_code
_entity_poly.pdbx_strand_id
1 'polypeptide(L)'
;MKNIIVLPLFTSLLFSGCSSVTEDLNIDTTEYITHFRCYNKEKTTEHYLVNQFNQKPSIEDKRCEMVLTKRRIEKQLKIELFNCQMIPAKDVPDDLHEH
;
A
#
# COMPACT_ATOMS: atom_id res chain seq x y z
N MET A 1 31.88 54.75 24.02
CA MET A 1 32.31 54.52 22.63
C MET A 1 32.63 53.05 22.44
N LYS A 2 32.14 52.46 21.33
CA LYS A 2 32.31 51.08 20.82
C LYS A 2 31.57 50.00 21.64
N ASN A 3 30.35 49.62 21.26
CA ASN A 3 29.87 48.79 20.13
C ASN A 3 30.17 47.29 20.24
N ILE A 4 29.09 46.50 20.41
CA ILE A 4 28.70 45.24 19.71
C ILE A 4 29.75 44.10 19.83
N ILE A 5 29.47 42.85 20.22
CA ILE A 5 28.49 41.91 19.65
C ILE A 5 28.29 40.79 20.69
N VAL A 6 27.11 40.69 21.30
CA VAL A 6 26.62 39.41 21.80
C VAL A 6 25.74 38.89 20.68
N LEU A 7 26.23 37.89 19.96
CA LEU A 7 25.48 37.20 18.92
C LEU A 7 24.52 36.26 19.63
N PRO A 8 23.20 36.50 19.69
CA PRO A 8 22.31 35.41 20.03
C PRO A 8 22.26 34.53 18.78
N LEU A 9 22.75 33.30 18.92
CA LEU A 9 22.49 32.22 17.98
C LEU A 9 20.97 32.09 17.84
N PHE A 10 20.40 32.78 16.86
CA PHE A 10 19.09 32.45 16.31
C PHE A 10 19.28 31.19 15.49
N THR A 11 19.42 30.05 16.17
CA THR A 11 19.09 28.78 15.56
C THR A 11 17.59 28.79 15.39
N SER A 12 17.16 29.24 14.21
CA SER A 12 15.84 28.96 13.66
C SER A 12 15.71 27.44 13.57
N LEU A 13 15.31 26.84 14.68
CA LEU A 13 14.54 25.60 14.69
C LEU A 13 13.24 25.94 13.96
N LEU A 14 13.32 25.89 12.62
CA LEU A 14 12.17 25.63 11.80
C LEU A 14 11.68 24.26 12.26
N PHE A 15 10.82 24.25 13.29
CA PHE A 15 9.88 23.18 13.47
C PHE A 15 9.07 23.18 12.18
N SER A 16 9.55 22.40 11.20
CA SER A 16 8.76 21.88 10.11
C SER A 16 7.65 21.05 10.77
N GLY A 17 6.61 21.74 11.21
CA GLY A 17 5.32 21.13 11.39
C GLY A 17 4.86 20.72 10.00
N CYS A 18 5.22 19.52 9.57
CA CYS A 18 4.25 18.76 8.78
C CYS A 18 3.03 18.70 9.69
N SER A 19 2.02 19.51 9.37
CA SER A 19 0.70 19.36 9.94
C SER A 19 0.28 17.93 9.67
N SER A 20 0.53 17.02 10.61
CA SER A 20 -0.20 15.76 10.65
C SER A 20 -1.60 16.15 11.05
N VAL A 21 -2.41 16.50 10.05
CA VAL A 21 -3.84 16.28 10.19
C VAL A 21 -3.94 14.76 10.30
N THR A 22 -3.92 14.25 11.53
CA THR A 22 -4.55 12.99 11.88
C THR A 22 -6.03 13.25 11.69
N GLU A 23 -6.42 13.34 10.43
CA GLU A 23 -7.81 13.28 10.04
C GLU A 23 -8.13 11.80 10.22
N ASP A 24 -8.81 11.50 11.31
CA ASP A 24 -9.64 10.31 11.47
C ASP A 24 -10.61 10.27 10.29
N LEU A 25 -10.09 9.81 9.16
CA LEU A 25 -10.85 9.61 7.95
C LEU A 25 -11.23 8.14 7.97
N ASN A 26 -12.43 7.89 8.47
CA ASN A 26 -13.34 6.88 7.91
C ASN A 26 -13.58 7.16 6.41
N ILE A 27 -12.51 7.32 5.62
CA ILE A 27 -12.56 7.13 4.18
C ILE A 27 -12.84 5.65 4.03
N ASP A 28 -13.83 5.34 3.22
CA ASP A 28 -14.09 4.01 2.70
C ASP A 28 -12.83 3.55 1.93
N THR A 29 -11.84 3.02 2.66
CA THR A 29 -10.52 2.62 2.16
C THR A 29 -10.63 1.41 1.22
N THR A 30 -11.82 0.85 1.08
CA THR A 30 -12.15 -0.21 0.12
C THR A 30 -11.75 0.15 -1.31
N GLU A 31 -11.80 1.44 -1.69
CA GLU A 31 -11.36 1.89 -3.02
C GLU A 31 -9.83 1.91 -3.21
N TYR A 32 -9.08 1.82 -2.10
CA TYR A 32 -7.63 1.88 -2.02
C TYR A 32 -7.03 0.48 -1.90
N ILE A 33 -7.86 -0.56 -1.82
CA ILE A 33 -7.43 -1.95 -1.71
C ILE A 33 -7.71 -2.66 -3.03
N THR A 34 -6.73 -3.45 -3.49
CA THR A 34 -6.90 -4.34 -4.63
C THR A 34 -6.90 -5.79 -4.16
N HIS A 35 -7.79 -6.58 -4.77
CA HIS A 35 -7.92 -8.01 -4.52
C HIS A 35 -7.72 -8.75 -5.83
N PHE A 36 -6.80 -9.71 -5.84
CA PHE A 36 -6.59 -10.60 -6.96
C PHE A 36 -6.74 -12.05 -6.53
N ARG A 37 -7.36 -12.86 -7.38
CA ARG A 37 -7.40 -14.31 -7.27
C ARG A 37 -6.55 -14.92 -8.36
N CYS A 38 -5.59 -15.72 -7.97
CA CYS A 38 -4.74 -16.54 -8.84
C CYS A 38 -4.95 -18.02 -8.53
N TYR A 39 -4.50 -18.88 -9.44
CA TYR A 39 -4.47 -20.32 -9.26
C TYR A 39 -3.05 -20.84 -9.30
N ASN A 40 -2.78 -21.97 -8.65
CA ASN A 40 -1.58 -22.75 -8.98
C ASN A 40 -1.69 -23.34 -10.40
N LYS A 41 -0.58 -23.87 -10.94
CA LYS A 41 -0.52 -24.47 -12.29
C LYS A 41 -1.58 -25.55 -12.53
N GLU A 42 -1.88 -26.34 -11.50
CA GLU A 42 -2.85 -27.44 -11.54
C GLU A 42 -4.30 -26.96 -11.39
N LYS A 43 -4.52 -25.67 -11.08
CA LYS A 43 -5.83 -25.05 -10.82
C LYS A 43 -6.62 -25.73 -9.69
N THR A 44 -5.91 -26.33 -8.75
CA THR A 44 -6.49 -27.00 -7.58
C THR A 44 -6.51 -26.10 -6.35
N THR A 45 -5.66 -25.07 -6.32
CA THR A 45 -5.49 -24.17 -5.18
C THR A 45 -5.67 -22.72 -5.63
N GLU A 46 -6.47 -21.98 -4.88
CA GLU A 46 -6.66 -20.53 -5.04
C GLU A 46 -5.68 -19.77 -4.15
N HIS A 47 -5.13 -18.70 -4.69
CA HIS A 47 -4.24 -17.79 -3.99
C HIS A 47 -4.80 -16.37 -4.10
N TYR A 48 -5.07 -15.78 -2.95
CA TYR A 48 -5.59 -14.43 -2.84
C TYR A 48 -4.46 -13.45 -2.55
N LEU A 49 -4.42 -12.36 -3.32
CA LEU A 49 -3.42 -11.29 -3.20
C LEU A 49 -4.16 -10.01 -2.85
N VAL A 50 -3.92 -9.48 -1.66
CA VAL A 50 -4.52 -8.24 -1.16
C VAL A 50 -3.44 -7.19 -1.04
N ASN A 51 -3.66 -6.00 -1.61
CA ASN A 51 -2.70 -4.90 -1.53
C ASN A 51 -3.41 -3.57 -1.27
N GLN A 52 -2.90 -2.82 -0.29
CA GLN A 52 -3.40 -1.49 0.06
C GLN A 52 -2.51 -0.40 -0.56
N PHE A 53 -3.16 0.67 -1.02
CA PHE A 53 -2.51 1.85 -1.57
C PHE A 53 -2.76 3.06 -0.68
N ASN A 54 -1.82 4.02 -0.69
CA ASN A 54 -1.99 5.30 0.00
C ASN A 54 -2.94 6.26 -0.75
N GLN A 55 -3.21 5.99 -2.03
CA GLN A 55 -4.11 6.76 -2.89
C GLN A 55 -4.90 5.80 -3.78
N LYS A 56 -6.09 6.20 -4.23
CA LYS A 56 -6.91 5.40 -5.13
C LYS A 56 -6.10 5.03 -6.39
N PRO A 57 -5.81 3.74 -6.64
CA PRO A 57 -4.95 3.35 -7.74
C PRO A 57 -5.68 3.43 -9.09
N SER A 58 -4.97 3.87 -10.13
CA SER A 58 -5.46 3.84 -11.51
C SER A 58 -5.55 2.40 -12.04
N ILE A 59 -6.20 2.20 -13.19
CA ILE A 59 -6.26 0.87 -13.84
C ILE A 59 -4.85 0.35 -14.16
N GLU A 60 -3.93 1.24 -14.54
CA GLU A 60 -2.54 0.89 -14.83
C GLU A 60 -1.79 0.49 -13.55
N ASP A 61 -1.95 1.25 -12.47
CA ASP A 61 -1.34 0.92 -11.16
C ASP A 61 -1.79 -0.46 -10.68
N LYS A 62 -3.09 -0.76 -10.80
CA LYS A 62 -3.65 -2.07 -10.44
C LYS A 62 -3.02 -3.21 -11.25
N ARG A 63 -2.80 -3.02 -12.56
CA ARG A 63 -2.17 -4.02 -13.44
C ARG A 63 -0.69 -4.22 -13.09
N CYS A 64 0.04 -3.13 -12.91
CA CYS A 64 1.44 -3.18 -12.49
C CYS A 64 1.59 -3.91 -11.16
N GLU A 65 0.77 -3.55 -10.17
CA GLU A 65 0.81 -4.16 -8.84
C GLU A 65 0.50 -5.66 -8.88
N MET A 66 -0.49 -6.08 -9.68
CA MET A 66 -0.78 -7.50 -9.87
C MET A 66 0.46 -8.26 -10.34
N VAL A 67 1.18 -7.74 -11.34
CA VAL A 67 2.39 -8.40 -11.88
C VAL A 67 3.51 -8.45 -10.84
N LEU A 68 3.70 -7.36 -10.09
CA LEU A 68 4.74 -7.26 -9.06
C LEU A 68 4.45 -8.20 -7.88
N THR A 69 3.24 -8.14 -7.33
CA THR A 69 2.85 -8.98 -6.20
C THR A 69 2.80 -10.45 -6.58
N LYS A 70 2.33 -10.80 -7.78
CA LYS A 70 2.46 -12.16 -8.33
C LYS A 70 3.91 -12.65 -8.26
N ARG A 71 4.85 -11.91 -8.85
CA ARG A 71 6.28 -12.30 -8.85
C ARG A 71 6.86 -12.41 -7.44
N ARG A 72 6.44 -11.54 -6.52
CA ARG A 72 6.86 -11.57 -5.11
C ARG A 72 6.43 -12.88 -4.46
N ILE A 73 5.16 -13.25 -4.57
CA ILE A 73 4.60 -14.46 -3.98
C ILE A 73 5.19 -15.71 -4.62
N GLU A 74 5.30 -15.78 -5.96
CA GLU A 74 5.93 -16.90 -6.66
C GLU A 74 7.37 -17.13 -6.15
N LYS A 75 8.14 -16.05 -5.94
CA LYS A 75 9.49 -16.13 -5.40
C LYS A 75 9.53 -16.60 -3.94
N GLN A 76 8.60 -16.14 -3.12
CA GLN A 76 8.52 -16.46 -1.68
C GLN A 76 8.08 -17.91 -1.45
N LEU A 77 7.00 -18.32 -2.11
CA LEU A 77 6.38 -19.63 -1.92
C LEU A 77 6.96 -20.73 -2.82
N LYS A 78 7.82 -20.37 -3.78
CA LYS A 78 8.38 -21.29 -4.78
C LYS A 78 7.29 -22.00 -5.61
N ILE A 79 6.24 -21.26 -5.93
CA ILE A 79 5.13 -21.72 -6.77
C ILE A 79 5.03 -20.88 -8.04
N GLU A 80 4.23 -21.33 -9.00
CA GLU A 80 3.87 -20.57 -10.19
C GLU A 80 2.36 -20.27 -10.15
N LEU A 81 2.00 -18.99 -10.35
CA LEU A 81 0.64 -18.51 -10.29
C LEU A 81 0.09 -18.25 -11.70
N PHE A 82 -1.14 -18.67 -11.94
CA PHE A 82 -1.82 -18.60 -13.24
C PHE A 82 -3.18 -17.94 -13.11
N ASN A 83 -3.68 -17.42 -14.24
CA ASN A 83 -5.04 -16.87 -14.37
C ASN A 83 -5.40 -15.85 -13.27
N CYS A 84 -4.44 -14.99 -12.92
CA CYS A 84 -4.65 -13.93 -11.96
C CYS A 84 -5.66 -12.91 -12.50
N GLN A 85 -6.72 -12.68 -11.74
CA GLN A 85 -7.76 -11.72 -12.09
C GLN A 85 -8.17 -10.89 -10.87
N MET A 86 -8.58 -9.66 -11.13
CA MET A 86 -9.15 -8.80 -10.10
C MET A 86 -10.52 -9.31 -9.70
N ILE A 87 -10.78 -9.36 -8.39
CA ILE A 87 -12.06 -9.78 -7.82
C ILE A 87 -12.60 -8.67 -6.91
N PRO A 88 -13.92 -8.59 -6.69
CA PRO A 88 -14.49 -7.67 -5.70
C PRO A 88 -14.14 -8.13 -4.27
N ALA A 89 -14.14 -7.20 -3.31
CA ALA A 89 -13.80 -7.49 -1.91
C ALA A 89 -14.63 -8.63 -1.31
N LYS A 90 -15.94 -8.65 -1.59
CA LYS A 90 -16.87 -9.70 -1.13
C LYS A 90 -16.55 -11.13 -1.58
N ASP A 91 -15.68 -11.30 -2.58
CA ASP A 91 -15.28 -12.62 -3.09
C ASP A 91 -13.93 -13.07 -2.48
N VAL A 92 -13.37 -12.26 -1.57
CA VAL A 92 -12.19 -12.61 -0.76
C VAL A 92 -12.66 -13.36 0.48
N PRO A 93 -11.99 -14.47 0.86
CA PRO A 93 -12.24 -15.16 2.11
C PRO A 93 -12.14 -14.23 3.33
N ASP A 94 -13.09 -14.38 4.26
CA ASP A 94 -13.21 -13.49 5.43
C ASP A 94 -11.95 -13.46 6.32
N ASP A 95 -11.20 -14.57 6.35
CA ASP A 95 -9.96 -14.72 7.11
C ASP A 95 -8.79 -13.88 6.57
N LEU A 96 -8.95 -13.26 5.40
CA LEU A 96 -7.95 -12.38 4.78
C LEU A 96 -8.30 -10.89 4.90
N HIS A 97 -9.42 -10.53 5.53
CA HIS A 97 -9.87 -9.15 5.69
C HIS A 97 -9.27 -8.40 6.90
N GLU A 98 -8.50 -9.06 7.78
CA GLU A 98 -8.14 -8.51 9.12
C GLU A 98 -6.69 -8.03 9.32
N HIS A 99 -5.96 -7.58 8.29
CA HIS A 99 -4.59 -7.04 8.47
C HIS A 99 -4.36 -5.65 7.90
#